data_AF-A0A7Y2PGV3-F1
#
_entry.id   AF-A0A7Y2PGV3-F1
#
_cell.length_a   1.000
_cell.length_b   1.000
_cell.length_c   1.000
_cell.angle_alpha   90.00
_cell.angle_beta   90.00
_cell.angle_gamma   90.00
#
_symmetry.space_group_name_H-M   'P 1'
#
loop_
_entity.id
_entity.type
_entity.pdbx_description
1 polymer ?
#
loop_
_entity_poly.entity_id
_entity_poly.type
_entity_poly.pdbx_seq_one_letter_code
_entity_poly.pdbx_strand_id
1 'polypeptide(L)' 'MRPLLPLLIGLALSFPASATLSESHGYAQFGTLRYPATFTHFDWVNPDAPKGGTLKVMAFGTF' A
#
# COMPACT_ATOMS: atom_id res chain seq x y z
N MET A 1 51.42 -8.41 -8.79
CA MET A 1 51.10 -6.97 -8.96
C MET A 1 49.61 -6.81 -8.72
N ARG A 2 49.26 -5.95 -7.77
CA ARG A 2 47.96 -5.92 -7.04
C ARG A 2 46.76 -5.64 -7.97
N PRO A 3 45.57 -6.23 -7.73
CA PRO A 3 44.34 -6.06 -8.51
C PRO A 3 43.70 -4.67 -8.34
N LEU A 4 44.51 -3.60 -8.34
CA LEU A 4 44.06 -2.21 -8.11
C LEU A 4 43.30 -1.64 -9.32
N LEU A 5 43.67 -2.05 -10.53
CA LEU A 5 43.03 -1.59 -11.76
C LEU A 5 41.55 -2.03 -11.89
N PRO A 6 41.18 -3.31 -11.72
CA PRO A 6 39.77 -3.71 -11.77
C PRO A 6 38.95 -3.11 -10.62
N LEU A 7 39.56 -2.87 -9.45
CA LEU A 7 38.89 -2.22 -8.32
C LEU A 7 38.52 -0.77 -8.63
N LEU A 8 39.43 0.01 -9.22
CA LEU A 8 39.18 1.40 -9.60
C LEU A 8 38.11 1.52 -10.69
N ILE A 9 38.10 0.60 -11.65
CA ILE A 9 37.08 0.55 -12.70
C ILE A 9 35.71 0.20 -12.11
N GLY A 10 35.63 -0.80 -11.22
CA GLY A 10 34.39 -1.16 -10.54
C GLY A 10 33.84 -0.01 -9.68
N LEU A 11 34.71 0.75 -9.02
CA LEU A 11 34.30 1.92 -8.24
C LEU A 11 33.84 3.08 -9.13
N ALA A 12 34.51 3.33 -10.26
CA ALA A 12 34.12 4.38 -11.20
C ALA A 12 32.80 4.10 -11.94
N LEU A 13 32.42 2.82 -12.07
CA LEU A 13 31.17 2.37 -12.69
C LEU A 13 30.01 2.21 -11.70
N SER A 14 30.24 2.44 -10.40
CA SER A 14 29.19 2.37 -9.41
C SER A 14 28.35 3.65 -9.41
N PHE A 15 27.10 3.55 -9.87
CA PHE A 15 26.13 4.64 -9.81
C PHE A 15 25.12 4.39 -8.68
N PRO A 16 24.66 5.44 -7.99
CA PRO A 16 23.61 5.30 -6.98
C PRO A 16 22.31 4.85 -7.64
N ALA A 17 21.72 3.76 -7.13
CA ALA A 17 20.37 3.38 -7.50
C ALA A 17 19.40 4.42 -6.93
N SER A 18 18.64 5.08 -7.80
CA SER A 18 17.54 5.97 -7.39
C SER A 18 16.22 5.24 -7.54
N ALA A 19 15.43 5.20 -6.48
CA ALA A 19 14.06 4.72 -6.52
C ALA A 19 13.11 5.91 -6.67
N THR A 20 12.13 5.78 -7.56
CA THR A 20 11.00 6.72 -7.61
C THR A 20 9.95 6.27 -6.60
N LEU A 21 9.54 7.18 -5.72
CA LEU A 21 8.39 6.97 -4.84
C LEU A 21 7.10 7.10 -5.65
N SER A 22 6.24 6.09 -5.58
CA SER A 22 4.91 6.15 -6.17
C SER A 22 3.90 6.33 -5.04
N GLU A 23 3.26 7.49 -4.99
CA GLU A 23 2.18 7.78 -4.05
C GLU A 23 0.83 7.60 -4.74
N SER A 24 -0.09 6.91 -4.07
CA SER A 24 -1.46 6.68 -4.56
C SER A 24 -2.43 6.69 -3.39
N HIS A 25 -3.66 7.13 -3.63
CA HIS A 25 -4.73 7.10 -2.62
C HIS A 25 -5.29 5.68 -2.38
N GLY A 26 -4.92 4.72 -3.20
CA GLY A 26 -5.37 3.34 -3.07
C GLY A 26 -4.57 2.35 -3.90
N TYR A 27 -4.89 1.08 -3.68
CA TYR A 27 -4.30 -0.05 -4.42
C TYR A 27 -5.41 -0.93 -4.99
N ALA A 28 -5.28 -1.28 -6.27
CA ALA A 28 -6.07 -2.30 -6.91
C ALA A 28 -5.10 -3.33 -7.51
N GLN A 29 -5.22 -4.59 -7.10
CA GLN A 29 -4.41 -5.67 -7.63
C GLN A 29 -4.61 -5.82 -9.16
N PHE A 30 -5.84 -5.59 -9.62
CA PHE A 30 -6.23 -5.66 -11.03
C PHE A 30 -7.21 -4.52 -11.33
N GLY A 31 -7.17 -4.00 -12.55
CA GLY A 31 -8.07 -2.93 -12.99
C GLY A 31 -7.77 -1.57 -12.35
N THR A 32 -8.76 -0.70 -12.32
CA THR A 32 -8.65 0.66 -11.77
C THR A 32 -9.33 0.77 -10.40
N LEU A 33 -8.93 1.78 -9.61
CA LEU A 33 -9.59 2.06 -8.34
C LEU A 33 -11.06 2.42 -8.58
N ARG A 34 -11.97 1.69 -7.92
CA ARG A 34 -13.42 1.93 -8.03
C ARG A 34 -13.84 3.29 -7.48
N TYR A 35 -13.15 3.78 -6.44
CA TYR A 35 -13.50 5.02 -5.75
C TYR A 35 -12.41 6.10 -5.96
N PRO A 36 -12.81 7.36 -6.25
CA PRO A 36 -11.87 8.47 -6.40
C PRO A 36 -11.23 8.83 -5.06
N ALA A 37 -10.09 9.54 -5.06
CA ALA A 37 -9.38 9.93 -3.83
C ALA A 37 -10.23 10.71 -2.82
N THR A 38 -11.28 11.38 -3.29
CA THR A 38 -12.19 12.22 -2.48
C THR A 38 -13.42 11.48 -1.96
N PHE A 39 -13.57 10.18 -2.21
CA PHE A 39 -14.75 9.43 -1.76
C PHE A 39 -14.85 9.44 -0.24
N THR A 40 -16.07 9.53 0.29
CA THR A 40 -16.30 9.62 1.74
C THR A 40 -16.79 8.31 2.35
N HIS A 41 -17.54 7.51 1.59
CA HIS A 41 -18.14 6.25 2.03
C HIS A 41 -18.26 5.29 0.85
N PHE A 42 -18.33 3.99 1.12
CA PHE A 42 -18.63 2.98 0.09
C PHE A 42 -20.11 2.98 -0.29
N ASP A 43 -20.41 2.53 -1.52
CA ASP A 43 -21.77 2.48 -2.06
C ASP A 43 -22.76 1.68 -1.21
N TRP A 44 -22.26 0.73 -0.40
CA TRP A 44 -23.07 -0.14 0.45
C TRP A 44 -23.22 0.36 1.89
N VAL A 45 -22.62 1.50 2.23
CA VAL A 45 -22.72 2.11 3.55
C VAL A 45 -23.88 3.10 3.57
N ASN A 46 -24.71 3.03 4.62
CA ASN A 46 -25.63 4.12 4.97
C ASN A 46 -24.87 5.16 5.82
N PRO A 47 -24.48 6.33 5.29
CA PRO A 47 -23.74 7.34 6.05
C PRO A 47 -24.56 7.93 7.21
N ASP A 48 -25.89 7.93 7.06
CA ASP A 48 -26.85 8.44 8.04
C ASP A 48 -27.29 7.38 9.05
N ALA A 49 -26.61 6.24 9.12
CA ALA A 49 -26.94 5.19 10.07
C ALA A 49 -26.90 5.74 11.52
N PRO A 50 -27.98 5.54 12.30
CA PRO A 50 -28.05 6.04 13.67
C PRO A 50 -26.92 5.42 14.49
N LYS A 51 -26.28 6.25 15.32
CA LYS A 51 -25.21 5.78 16.21
C LYS A 51 -25.85 5.14 17.45
N GLY A 52 -25.33 3.97 17.83
CA GLY A 52 -25.79 3.21 19.01
C GLY A 52 -26.60 1.96 18.66
N GLY A 53 -27.18 1.34 19.68
CA GLY A 53 -27.90 0.06 19.60
C GLY A 53 -27.12 -1.11 20.21
N THR A 54 -27.68 -2.32 20.11
CA THR A 54 -27.07 -3.55 20.64
C THR A 54 -26.96 -4.59 19.54
N LEU A 55 -25.72 -4.91 19.14
CA LEU A 55 -25.45 -6.04 18.26
C LEU A 55 -25.41 -7.33 19.10
N LYS A 56 -26.33 -8.26 18.85
CA LYS A 56 -26.33 -9.59 19.47
C LYS A 56 -25.98 -10.62 18.40
N VAL A 57 -24.78 -11.19 18.49
CA VAL A 57 -24.28 -12.22 17.58
C VAL A 57 -24.07 -13.53 18.35
N MET A 58 -24.30 -14.64 17.66
CA MET A 58 -24.02 -15.99 18.17
C MET A 58 -22.72 -16.49 17.55
N ALA A 59 -21.91 -17.21 18.34
CA ALA A 59 -20.75 -17.95 17.88
C ALA A 59 -20.70 -19.32 18.57
N PHE A 60 -20.12 -20.32 17.90
CA PHE A 60 -19.94 -21.66 18.45
C PHE A 60 -18.51 -21.82 19.00
N GLY A 61 -18.35 -22.41 20.19
CA GLY A 61 -17.04 -22.70 20.80
C GLY A 61 -16.69 -21.84 22.04
N THR A 62 -15.39 -21.72 22.34
CA THR A 62 -14.83 -20.88 23.42
C THR A 62 -13.75 -19.93 22.85
N PHE A 63 -13.36 -18.90 23.62
CA PHE A 63 -12.36 -17.89 23.24
C PHE A 63 -11.18 -17.88 24.21
#